data_AF-A0A399F5G1-F1
#
_entry.id   AF-A0A399F5G1-F1
#
_cell.length_a   1.000
_cell.length_b   1.000
_cell.length_c   1.000
_cell.angle_alpha   90.00
_cell.angle_beta   90.00
_cell.angle_gamma   90.00
#
_symmetry.space_group_name_H-M   'P 1'
#
loop_
_entity.id
_entity.type
_entity.pdbx_description
1 polymer ?
#
loop_
_entity_poly.entity_id
_entity_poly.type
_entity_poly.pdbx_seq_one_letter_code
_entity_poly.pdbx_strand_id
1 'polypeptide(L)'
;MNWVASATVLIGKRGLELLKQRSEALNKLVGWEAQGEVVPGGYVRLHLPGCPEGSVWWIAELLEAFVMEVGPDSGGPGVGGAFLDGWYTYEVMPFNFTRLAEVYDRWKAQHPAFDDPEEGLEAVEAILEQAQRD
;
A
#
# COMPACT_ATOMS: atom_id res chain seq x y z
N MET A 1 -9.65 2.74 20.13
CA MET A 1 -9.04 2.35 18.84
C MET A 1 -8.67 3.63 18.15
N ASN A 2 -7.39 3.84 17.88
CA ASN A 2 -6.95 4.96 17.05
C ASN A 2 -7.15 4.52 15.60
N TRP A 3 -8.13 5.11 14.94
CA TRP A 3 -8.36 4.92 13.52
C TRP A 3 -7.37 5.80 12.75
N VAL A 4 -6.98 5.39 11.55
CA VAL A 4 -6.21 6.24 10.65
C VAL A 4 -7.21 7.09 9.89
N ALA A 5 -6.98 8.40 9.76
CA ALA A 5 -7.84 9.25 8.94
C ALA A 5 -7.79 8.84 7.46
N SER A 6 -6.63 8.34 7.02
CA SER A 6 -6.42 7.72 5.71
C SER A 6 -5.13 6.88 5.75
N ALA A 7 -5.20 5.67 5.18
CA ALA A 7 -4.06 4.81 4.97
C ALA A 7 -4.05 4.34 3.52
N THR A 8 -2.93 4.55 2.82
CA THR A 8 -2.77 4.02 1.47
C THR A 8 -1.47 3.27 1.29
N VAL A 9 -1.53 2.22 0.47
CA VAL A 9 -0.35 1.47 0.03
C VAL A 9 -0.31 1.41 -1.48
N LEU A 10 0.90 1.34 -2.03
CA LEU A 10 1.15 1.26 -3.45
C LEU A 10 1.77 -0.09 -3.78
N ILE A 11 1.18 -0.79 -4.74
CA ILE A 11 1.67 -2.09 -5.20
C ILE A 11 2.03 -2.06 -6.69
N GLY A 12 3.09 -2.79 -7.03
CA GLY A 12 3.43 -3.14 -8.42
C GLY A 12 3.07 -4.59 -8.72
N LYS A 13 3.60 -5.12 -9.84
CA LYS A 13 3.35 -6.50 -10.29
C LYS A 13 3.60 -7.54 -9.19
N ARG A 14 4.69 -7.34 -8.42
CA ARG A 14 5.07 -8.25 -7.33
C ARG A 14 4.03 -8.26 -6.20
N GLY A 15 3.47 -7.11 -5.85
CA GLY A 15 2.42 -7.02 -4.83
C GLY A 15 1.13 -7.72 -5.25
N LEU A 16 0.76 -7.66 -6.53
CA LEU A 16 -0.37 -8.44 -7.07
C LEU A 16 -0.12 -9.96 -6.93
N GLU A 17 1.07 -10.44 -7.28
CA GLU A 17 1.39 -11.86 -7.13
C GLU A 17 1.40 -12.32 -5.67
N LEU A 18 1.89 -11.48 -4.77
CA LEU A 18 1.83 -11.74 -3.33
C LEU A 18 0.38 -11.74 -2.83
N LEU A 19 -0.47 -10.82 -3.29
CA LEU A 19 -1.87 -10.76 -2.90
C LEU A 19 -2.60 -12.08 -3.22
N LYS A 20 -2.32 -12.69 -4.38
CA LYS A 20 -2.86 -14.01 -4.76
C LYS A 20 -2.40 -15.15 -3.84
N GLN A 21 -1.22 -15.03 -3.25
CA GLN A 21 -0.56 -16.09 -2.46
C GLN A 21 -0.79 -15.93 -0.95
N ARG A 22 -1.06 -14.71 -0.48
CA ARG A 22 -1.15 -14.34 0.94
C ARG A 22 -2.61 -14.16 1.34
N SER A 23 -3.30 -15.27 1.60
CA SER A 23 -4.71 -15.26 2.03
C SER A 23 -4.97 -14.39 3.26
N GLU A 24 -4.00 -14.29 4.18
CA GLU A 24 -4.13 -13.43 5.35
C GLU A 24 -4.17 -11.94 4.99
N ALA A 25 -3.31 -11.48 4.07
CA ALA A 25 -3.32 -10.10 3.57
C ALA A 25 -4.62 -9.81 2.82
N LEU A 26 -5.05 -10.74 1.96
CA LEU A 26 -6.29 -10.63 1.20
C LEU A 26 -7.52 -10.50 2.11
N ASN A 27 -7.68 -11.39 3.09
CA ASN A 27 -8.79 -11.35 4.03
C ASN A 27 -8.87 -10.03 4.81
N LYS A 28 -7.70 -9.43 5.11
CA LYS A 28 -7.61 -8.15 5.80
C LYS A 28 -8.01 -7.00 4.89
N LEU A 29 -7.50 -6.97 3.66
CA LEU A 29 -7.89 -5.98 2.65
C LEU A 29 -9.40 -6.02 2.37
N VAL A 30 -9.98 -7.22 2.27
CA VAL A 30 -11.43 -7.41 2.17
C VAL A 30 -12.15 -6.85 3.40
N GLY A 31 -11.71 -7.24 4.60
CA GLY A 31 -12.29 -6.75 5.85
C GLY A 31 -12.12 -5.25 6.10
N TRP A 32 -11.19 -4.60 5.41
CA TRP A 32 -10.97 -3.15 5.43
C TRP A 32 -11.63 -2.42 4.26
N GLU A 33 -12.37 -3.13 3.42
CA GLU A 33 -13.04 -2.59 2.23
C GLU A 33 -12.06 -1.83 1.33
N ALA A 34 -10.89 -2.44 1.06
CA ALA A 34 -9.85 -1.81 0.28
C ALA A 34 -10.32 -1.46 -1.14
N GLN A 35 -9.97 -0.26 -1.62
CA GLN A 35 -10.35 0.24 -2.93
C GLN A 35 -9.11 0.61 -3.74
N GLY A 36 -9.07 0.19 -5.01
CA GLY A 36 -7.95 0.45 -5.90
C GLY A 36 -8.14 1.69 -6.76
N GLU A 37 -7.02 2.29 -7.17
CA GLU A 37 -6.97 3.16 -8.34
C GLU A 37 -5.59 3.12 -9.00
N VAL A 38 -5.54 3.47 -10.27
CA VAL A 38 -4.28 3.67 -11.00
C VAL A 38 -3.67 5.01 -10.63
N VAL A 39 -2.35 5.02 -10.35
CA VAL A 39 -1.60 6.27 -10.13
C VAL A 39 -0.55 6.52 -11.22
N PRO A 40 -0.13 7.79 -11.42
CA PRO A 40 0.97 8.11 -12.30
C PRO A 40 2.23 7.30 -11.98
N GLY A 41 2.79 6.65 -12.99
CA GLY A 41 3.92 5.72 -12.84
C GLY A 41 3.57 4.25 -13.01
N GLY A 42 2.30 3.91 -13.23
CA GLY A 42 1.87 2.56 -13.60
C GLY A 42 1.71 1.61 -12.41
N TYR A 43 1.41 2.15 -11.24
CA TYR A 43 1.19 1.39 -10.01
C TYR A 43 -0.27 1.47 -9.61
N VAL A 44 -0.71 0.52 -8.76
CA VAL A 44 -2.04 0.55 -8.16
C VAL A 44 -1.92 1.04 -6.72
N ARG A 45 -2.66 2.11 -6.39
CA ARG A 45 -2.84 2.59 -5.02
C ARG A 45 -4.06 1.91 -4.43
N LEU A 46 -3.90 1.32 -3.25
CA LEU A 46 -4.98 0.79 -2.43
C LEU A 46 -5.27 1.73 -1.27
N HIS A 47 -6.51 2.22 -1.21
CA HIS A 47 -7.07 2.91 -0.06
C HIS A 47 -7.57 1.90 0.96
N LEU A 48 -7.24 2.13 2.23
CA LEU A 48 -7.52 1.19 3.31
C LEU A 48 -8.41 1.86 4.39
N PRO A 49 -9.67 2.19 4.09
CA PRO A 49 -10.52 3.00 4.97
C PRO A 49 -10.80 2.33 6.32
N GLY A 50 -10.91 0.99 6.35
CA GLY A 50 -11.13 0.23 7.58
C GLY A 50 -9.86 -0.18 8.34
N CYS A 51 -8.68 0.25 7.90
CA CYS A 51 -7.41 -0.26 8.42
C CYS A 51 -6.97 0.42 9.74
N PRO A 52 -6.64 -0.35 10.80
CA PRO A 52 -6.00 0.20 12.00
C PRO A 52 -4.57 0.68 11.71
N GLU A 53 -4.13 1.75 12.38
CA GLU A 53 -2.82 2.41 12.15
C GLU A 53 -1.61 1.47 12.15
N GLY A 54 -1.53 0.58 13.13
CA GLY A 54 -0.44 -0.39 13.21
C GLY A 54 -0.49 -1.52 12.18
N SER A 55 -1.62 -1.72 11.49
CA SER A 55 -1.82 -2.84 10.56
C SER A 55 -1.41 -2.53 9.13
N VAL A 56 -1.28 -1.24 8.76
CA VAL A 56 -0.86 -0.82 7.42
C VAL A 56 0.55 -1.32 7.11
N TRP A 57 1.48 -1.15 8.05
CA TRP A 57 2.86 -1.59 7.92
C TRP A 57 2.98 -3.09 7.73
N TRP A 58 2.17 -3.85 8.47
CA TRP A 58 2.16 -5.30 8.34
C TRP A 58 1.64 -5.75 6.96
N ILE A 59 0.59 -5.13 6.42
CA ILE A 59 0.15 -5.42 5.04
C ILE A 59 1.19 -4.98 4.01
N ALA A 60 1.83 -3.82 4.23
CA ALA A 60 2.87 -3.34 3.33
C ALA A 60 4.06 -4.28 3.26
N GLU A 61 4.45 -4.89 4.39
CA GLU A 61 5.49 -5.92 4.41
C GLU A 61 5.06 -7.18 3.63
N LEU A 62 3.84 -7.67 3.87
CA LEU A 62 3.34 -8.89 3.21
C LEU A 62 3.20 -8.76 1.69
N LEU A 63 2.88 -7.55 1.22
CA LEU A 63 2.66 -7.25 -0.20
C LEU A 63 3.86 -6.58 -0.86
N GLU A 64 4.97 -6.42 -0.14
CA GLU A 64 6.14 -5.65 -0.58
C GLU A 64 5.73 -4.25 -1.13
N ALA A 65 4.76 -3.61 -0.47
CA ALA A 65 4.14 -2.37 -0.88
C ALA A 65 4.88 -1.14 -0.34
N PHE A 66 4.73 -0.01 -1.03
CA PHE A 66 5.14 1.29 -0.50
C PHE A 66 3.97 1.96 0.23
N VAL A 67 4.19 2.39 1.46
CA VAL A 67 3.18 3.11 2.26
C VAL A 67 3.20 4.58 1.89
N MET A 68 2.08 5.07 1.38
CA MET A 68 1.86 6.49 1.12
C MET A 68 0.88 7.00 2.19
N GLU A 69 1.42 7.74 3.16
CA GLU A 69 0.65 8.42 4.21
C GLU A 69 -0.20 7.48 5.09
N VAL A 70 0.32 7.23 6.30
CA VAL A 70 -0.44 6.72 7.44
C VAL A 70 -0.51 7.85 8.45
N GLY A 71 -1.64 8.56 8.46
CA GLY A 71 -1.86 9.76 9.27
C GLY A 71 -2.67 9.48 10.54
N PRO A 72 -2.20 9.88 11.74
CA PRO A 72 -3.02 9.74 12.93
C PRO A 72 -4.26 10.64 12.82
N ASP A 73 -5.42 10.13 13.24
CA ASP A 73 -6.69 10.89 13.27
C ASP A 73 -6.62 12.15 14.17
N SER A 74 -5.54 12.30 14.95
CA SER A 74 -5.24 13.50 15.74
C SER A 74 -4.73 14.70 14.92
N GLY A 75 -4.53 14.56 13.59
CA GLY A 75 -4.06 15.63 12.71
C GLY A 75 -2.54 15.87 12.73
N GLY A 76 -1.78 14.93 13.30
CA GLY A 76 -0.31 14.90 13.20
C GLY A 76 0.16 14.54 11.78
N PRO A 77 1.46 14.72 11.48
CA PRO A 77 1.99 14.36 10.17
C PRO A 77 1.88 12.84 9.96
N GLY A 78 1.40 12.44 8.79
CA GLY A 78 1.42 11.03 8.41
C GLY A 78 2.82 10.50 8.20
N VAL A 79 2.96 9.19 8.11
CA VAL A 79 4.24 8.51 7.88
C VAL A 79 4.18 7.74 6.57
N GLY A 80 5.24 7.80 5.78
CA GLY A 80 5.41 7.03 4.55
C GLY A 80 6.70 6.22 4.56
N GLY A 81 6.81 5.25 3.67
CA GLY A 81 8.02 4.43 3.59
C GLY A 81 7.79 3.05 3.00
N ALA A 82 8.83 2.22 3.07
CA ALA A 82 8.76 0.82 2.61
C ALA A 82 9.71 -0.06 3.41
N PHE A 83 9.44 -1.36 3.37
CA PHE A 83 10.38 -2.38 3.80
C PHE A 83 11.30 -2.72 2.63
N LEU A 84 12.61 -2.53 2.80
CA LEU A 84 13.65 -2.89 1.83
C LEU A 84 14.57 -3.94 2.46
N ASP A 85 15.77 -3.53 2.90
CA ASP A 85 16.67 -4.28 3.79
C ASP A 85 16.36 -4.06 5.29
N GLY A 86 15.20 -3.46 5.56
CA GLY A 86 14.71 -3.00 6.85
C GLY A 86 13.61 -1.96 6.62
N TRP A 87 12.97 -1.48 7.69
CA TRP A 87 11.99 -0.40 7.61
C TRP A 87 12.65 0.96 7.40
N TYR A 88 12.33 1.62 6.29
CA TYR A 88 12.70 3.01 6.03
C TYR A 88 11.43 3.85 6.05
N THR A 89 11.17 4.48 7.18
CA THR A 89 9.96 5.28 7.40
C THR A 89 10.32 6.71 7.77
N TYR A 90 9.55 7.66 7.24
CA TYR A 90 9.72 9.07 7.54
C TYR A 90 8.35 9.75 7.61
N GLU A 91 8.23 10.74 8.49
CA GLU A 91 7.08 11.64 8.50
C GLU A 91 6.98 12.35 7.14
N VAL A 92 5.77 12.46 6.61
CA VAL A 92 5.42 13.16 5.38
C VAL A 92 5.45 14.67 5.66
N MET A 93 6.66 15.19 5.74
CA MET A 93 6.97 16.59 6.04
C MET A 93 8.01 17.11 5.04
N PRO A 94 8.00 18.42 4.71
CA PRO A 94 8.88 18.98 3.68
C PRO A 94 10.36 18.65 3.83
N PHE A 95 10.88 18.60 5.08
CA PHE A 95 12.28 18.29 5.36
C PHE A 95 12.64 16.80 5.17
N ASN A 96 11.66 15.91 5.10
CA ASN A 96 11.84 14.48 4.86
C ASN A 96 11.52 14.07 3.41
N PHE A 97 10.97 14.96 2.57
CA PHE A 97 10.55 14.62 1.21
C PHE A 97 11.68 14.05 0.36
N THR A 98 12.91 14.59 0.47
CA THR A 98 14.06 14.03 -0.24
C THR A 98 14.33 12.58 0.17
N ARG A 99 14.28 12.27 1.48
CA ARG A 99 14.51 10.91 1.98
C ARG A 99 13.38 9.97 1.57
N LEU A 100 12.13 10.42 1.63
CA LEU A 100 10.99 9.64 1.15
C LEU A 100 11.09 9.35 -0.35
N ALA A 101 11.53 10.32 -1.15
CA ALA A 101 11.76 10.13 -2.58
C ALA A 101 12.88 9.11 -2.84
N GLU A 102 13.98 9.16 -2.08
CA GLU A 102 15.05 8.17 -2.18
C GLU A 102 14.58 6.75 -1.83
N VAL A 103 13.77 6.58 -0.78
CA VAL A 103 13.16 5.29 -0.45
C VAL A 103 12.23 4.83 -1.56
N TYR A 104 11.40 5.74 -2.09
CA TYR A 104 10.50 5.43 -3.19
C TYR A 104 11.24 5.00 -4.45
N ASP A 105 12.33 5.66 -4.82
CA ASP A 105 13.16 5.29 -5.96
C ASP A 105 13.82 3.92 -5.77
N ARG A 106 14.34 3.63 -4.56
CA ARG A 106 14.88 2.31 -4.22
C ARG A 106 13.82 1.20 -4.27
N TRP A 107 12.60 1.51 -3.83
CA TRP A 107 11.47 0.58 -3.91
C TRP A 107 11.11 0.33 -5.39
N LYS A 108 10.89 1.37 -6.20
CA LYS A 108 10.57 1.21 -7.64
C LYS A 108 11.60 0.38 -8.40
N ALA A 109 12.89 0.49 -8.06
CA ALA A 109 13.94 -0.30 -8.68
C ALA A 109 13.80 -1.82 -8.45
N GLN A 110 13.09 -2.22 -7.39
CA GLN A 110 12.86 -3.62 -7.01
C GLN A 110 11.43 -4.09 -7.31
N HIS A 111 10.48 -3.15 -7.44
CA HIS A 111 9.07 -3.43 -7.65
C HIS A 111 8.60 -2.78 -8.96
N PRO A 112 8.66 -3.53 -10.09
CA PRO A 112 8.22 -3.02 -11.38
C PRO A 112 6.74 -2.62 -11.37
N ALA A 113 6.46 -1.50 -12.03
CA ALA A 113 5.12 -1.07 -12.40
C ALA A 113 4.43 -2.11 -13.31
N PHE A 114 3.11 -2.02 -13.41
CA PHE A 114 2.31 -2.77 -14.38
C PHE A 114 2.63 -2.30 -15.80
N ASP A 115 2.59 -3.23 -16.77
CA ASP A 115 2.75 -2.87 -18.19
C ASP A 115 1.49 -2.14 -18.69
N ASP A 116 0.33 -2.65 -18.27
CA ASP A 116 -0.97 -1.99 -18.34
C ASP A 116 -1.52 -1.84 -16.91
N PRO A 117 -1.53 -0.63 -16.34
CA PRO A 117 -2.00 -0.42 -14.98
C PRO A 117 -3.51 -0.57 -14.82
N GLU A 118 -4.31 -0.41 -15.88
CA GLU A 118 -5.76 -0.64 -15.82
C GLU A 118 -6.03 -2.14 -15.70
N GLU A 119 -5.37 -2.98 -16.51
CA GLU A 119 -5.42 -4.44 -16.33
C GLU A 119 -4.90 -4.87 -14.95
N GLY A 120 -3.88 -4.17 -14.44
CA GLY A 120 -3.38 -4.36 -13.08
C GLY A 120 -4.43 -4.07 -12.00
N LEU A 121 -5.16 -2.97 -12.13
CA LEU A 121 -6.25 -2.60 -11.23
C LEU A 121 -7.40 -3.61 -11.31
N GLU A 122 -7.87 -3.94 -12.52
CA GLU A 122 -8.93 -4.93 -12.74
C GLU A 122 -8.58 -6.27 -12.09
N ALA A 123 -7.33 -6.72 -12.22
CA ALA A 123 -6.86 -7.95 -11.59
C ALA A 123 -6.88 -7.88 -10.06
N VAL A 124 -6.52 -6.74 -9.46
CA VAL A 124 -6.59 -6.56 -8.01
C VAL A 124 -8.05 -6.57 -7.54
N GLU A 125 -8.92 -5.81 -8.21
CA GLU A 125 -10.34 -5.73 -7.87
C GLU A 125 -11.03 -7.09 -7.99
N ALA A 126 -10.76 -7.84 -9.06
CA ALA A 126 -11.30 -9.18 -9.24
C ALA A 126 -10.91 -10.15 -8.10
N ILE A 127 -9.68 -10.05 -7.59
CA ILE A 127 -9.22 -10.85 -6.44
C ILE A 127 -9.97 -10.45 -5.16
N LEU A 128 -10.12 -9.15 -4.91
CA LEU A 128 -10.84 -8.65 -3.73
C LEU A 128 -12.32 -9.05 -3.78
N GLU A 129 -12.99 -8.91 -4.92
CA GLU A 129 -14.38 -9.30 -5.11
C GLU A 129 -14.59 -10.80 -4.96
N GLN A 130 -13.71 -11.62 -5.52
CA GLN A 130 -13.81 -13.08 -5.39
C GLN A 130 -13.72 -13.49 -3.92
N ALA A 131 -12.78 -12.91 -3.16
CA ALA A 131 -12.61 -13.21 -1.74
C ALA A 131 -13.76 -12.68 -0.85
N GLN A 132 -14.57 -11.73 -1.31
CA GLN A 132 -15.79 -11.31 -0.61
C GLN A 132 -16.95 -12.30 -0.75
N ARG A 133 -16.92 -13.14 -1.79
CA ARG A 133 -17.98 -14.12 -2.11
C ARG A 133 -17.77 -15.47 -1.45
N ASP A 134 -16.54 -15.76 -1.05
CA ASP A 134 -16.11 -17.02 -0.41
C ASP A 134 -16.24 -16.95 1.12
#